data_AF-X1LJF9-F1
#
_entry.id   AF-X1LJF9-F1
#
_cell.length_a   1.000
_cell.length_b   1.000
_cell.length_c   1.000
_cell.angle_alpha   90.00
_cell.angle_beta   90.00
_cell.angle_gamma   90.00
#
_symmetry.space_group_name_H-M   'P 1'
#
loop_
_entity.id
_entity.type
_entity.pdbx_description
1 polymer ?
#
loop_
_entity_poly.entity_id
_entity_poly.type
_entity_poly.pdbx_seq_one_letter_code
_entity_poly.pdbx_strand_id
1 'polypeptide(L)'
;LEELRKIIISAPGITTKELDSLAESLILKRGAKPAFKGYRGFPSSLCTSVNEQVVHGIPGPYKLQSGDIISLDLGVKLNGYYGDAAITVGIGKVSNEVNRLLQVTEEALYKGIKQAKVKNRLSDISHAIQSHAEKSGFSVVRDLVGHGIGRALHEEPSIPNFGKPHLW
;
A
#
# COMPACT_ATOMS: atom_id res chain seq x y z
N LEU A 1 10.25 -3.80 -1.36
CA LEU A 1 9.39 -3.10 -2.34
C LEU A 1 10.16 -2.66 -3.57
N GLU A 2 11.22 -1.86 -3.48
CA GLU A 2 11.96 -1.40 -4.68
C GLU A 2 12.51 -2.52 -5.57
N GLU A 3 13.01 -3.62 -4.98
CA GLU A 3 13.43 -4.78 -5.77
C GLU A 3 12.27 -5.45 -6.50
N LEU A 4 11.09 -5.56 -5.86
CA LEU A 4 9.89 -6.09 -6.50
C LEU A 4 9.41 -5.18 -7.64
N ARG A 5 9.43 -3.86 -7.43
CA ARG A 5 9.11 -2.86 -8.47
C ARG A 5 10.01 -3.04 -9.70
N LYS A 6 11.33 -3.18 -9.51
CA LYS A 6 12.27 -3.42 -10.61
C LYS A 6 11.97 -4.72 -11.36
N ILE A 7 11.70 -5.80 -10.63
CA ILE A 7 11.37 -7.10 -11.22
C ILE A 7 10.11 -6.99 -12.09
N ILE A 8 9.04 -6.42 -11.54
CA ILE A 8 7.76 -6.23 -12.25
C ILE A 8 7.95 -5.46 -13.56
N ILE A 9 8.72 -4.38 -13.54
CA ILE A 9 8.98 -3.56 -14.73
C ILE A 9 9.78 -4.34 -15.78
N SER A 10 10.71 -5.21 -15.35
CA SER A 10 11.58 -5.99 -16.24
C SER A 10 11.01 -7.34 -16.71
N ALA A 11 9.94 -7.83 -16.09
CA ALA A 11 9.39 -9.18 -16.32
C ALA A 11 7.89 -9.13 -16.69
N PRO A 12 7.54 -8.74 -17.94
CA PRO A 12 6.17 -8.78 -18.41
C PRO A 12 5.56 -10.19 -18.25
N GLY A 13 4.31 -10.27 -17.78
CA GLY A 13 3.59 -11.54 -17.64
C GLY A 13 3.90 -12.34 -16.37
N ILE A 14 4.69 -11.80 -15.42
CA ILE A 14 4.85 -12.40 -14.10
C ILE A 14 3.49 -12.52 -13.39
N THR A 15 3.27 -13.64 -12.72
CA THR A 15 2.06 -13.84 -11.92
C THR A 15 2.16 -13.16 -10.57
N THR A 16 1.02 -12.79 -9.99
CA THR A 16 1.02 -12.26 -8.61
C THR A 16 1.53 -13.28 -7.59
N LYS A 17 1.32 -14.59 -7.82
CA LYS A 17 1.91 -15.67 -7.00
C LYS A 17 3.44 -15.73 -7.07
N GLU A 18 4.03 -15.52 -8.25
CA GLU A 18 5.49 -15.43 -8.38
C GLU A 18 6.04 -14.22 -7.62
N LEU A 19 5.33 -13.08 -7.64
CA LEU A 19 5.69 -11.91 -6.84
C LEU A 19 5.66 -12.17 -5.34
N ASP A 20 4.64 -12.87 -4.83
CA ASP A 20 4.56 -13.29 -3.43
C ASP A 20 5.75 -14.19 -3.03
N SER A 21 6.06 -15.17 -3.89
CA SER A 21 7.19 -16.09 -3.67
C SER A 21 8.54 -15.34 -3.61
N LEU A 22 8.73 -14.36 -4.49
CA LEU A 22 9.90 -13.48 -4.49
C LEU A 22 9.94 -12.60 -3.24
N ALA A 23 8.81 -12.02 -2.85
CA ALA A 23 8.71 -11.20 -1.65
C ALA A 23 9.08 -11.99 -0.40
N GLU A 24 8.53 -13.20 -0.23
CA GLU A 24 8.85 -14.08 0.89
C GLU A 24 10.33 -14.45 0.93
N SER A 25 10.91 -14.85 -0.21
CA SER A 25 12.34 -15.15 -0.31
C SER A 25 13.21 -13.96 0.12
N LEU A 26 12.86 -12.76 -0.36
CA LEU A 26 13.56 -11.52 -0.03
C LEU A 26 13.42 -11.11 1.44
N ILE A 27 12.29 -11.39 2.07
CA ILE A 27 12.07 -11.16 3.50
C ILE A 27 12.97 -12.08 4.32
N LEU A 28 12.91 -13.39 4.03
CA LEU A 28 13.68 -14.41 4.75
C LEU A 28 15.19 -14.20 4.60
N LYS A 29 15.65 -13.87 3.38
CA LYS A 29 17.06 -13.59 3.09
C LYS A 29 17.60 -12.41 3.92
N ARG A 30 16.75 -11.47 4.32
CA ARG A 30 17.10 -10.31 5.17
C ARG A 30 16.89 -10.57 6.67
N GLY A 31 16.62 -11.81 7.07
CA GLY A 31 16.44 -12.19 8.47
C GLY A 31 15.12 -11.75 9.10
N ALA A 32 14.17 -11.27 8.29
CA ALA A 32 12.83 -10.88 8.73
C ALA A 32 11.83 -12.03 8.53
N LYS A 33 10.63 -11.89 9.10
CA LYS A 33 9.49 -12.80 8.90
C LYS A 33 8.37 -12.08 8.13
N PRO A 34 7.63 -12.77 7.24
CA PRO A 34 6.47 -12.18 6.57
C PRO A 34 5.39 -11.90 7.62
N ALA A 35 4.98 -10.64 7.77
CA ALA A 35 4.01 -10.27 8.80
C ALA A 35 2.58 -10.68 8.46
N PHE A 36 2.25 -10.72 7.17
CA PHE A 36 0.90 -10.99 6.68
C PHE A 36 0.57 -12.48 6.62
N LYS A 37 1.56 -13.33 6.39
CA LYS A 37 1.34 -14.77 6.21
C LYS A 37 0.84 -15.41 7.51
N GLY A 38 -0.38 -15.94 7.46
CA GLY A 38 -1.10 -16.49 8.60
C GLY A 38 -1.84 -15.46 9.46
N TYR A 39 -1.67 -14.16 9.22
CA TYR A 39 -2.35 -13.12 9.99
C TYR A 39 -3.84 -13.16 9.71
N ARG A 40 -4.64 -13.52 10.73
CA ARG A 40 -6.10 -13.71 10.62
C ARG A 40 -6.50 -14.63 9.46
N GLY A 41 -5.67 -15.62 9.14
CA GLY A 41 -5.91 -16.59 8.07
C GLY A 41 -5.50 -16.10 6.66
N PHE A 42 -4.87 -14.93 6.51
CA PHE A 42 -4.35 -14.49 5.22
C PHE A 42 -3.24 -15.45 4.73
N PRO A 43 -3.28 -15.95 3.49
CA PRO A 43 -2.45 -17.10 3.08
C PRO A 43 -1.04 -16.74 2.59
N SER A 44 -0.78 -15.47 2.28
CA SER A 44 0.41 -15.02 1.54
C SER A 44 1.28 -14.03 2.31
N SER A 45 2.50 -13.82 1.84
CA SER A 45 3.46 -12.87 2.44
C SER A 45 3.27 -11.43 1.95
N LEU A 46 2.71 -11.28 0.75
CA LEU A 46 2.47 -10.02 0.04
C LEU A 46 0.99 -9.91 -0.31
N CYS A 47 0.42 -8.72 -0.15
CA CYS A 47 -0.87 -8.37 -0.74
C CYS A 47 -0.64 -7.83 -2.16
N THR A 48 -1.35 -8.39 -3.14
CA THR A 48 -1.28 -7.95 -4.55
C THR A 48 -2.66 -7.57 -5.05
N SER A 49 -2.96 -6.28 -5.13
CA SER A 49 -4.28 -5.79 -5.53
C SER A 49 -4.18 -5.18 -6.92
N VAL A 50 -4.78 -5.84 -7.91
CA VAL A 50 -4.72 -5.46 -9.32
C VAL A 50 -5.95 -4.64 -9.70
N ASN A 51 -5.74 -3.52 -10.41
CA ASN A 51 -6.78 -2.67 -10.99
C ASN A 51 -7.87 -2.22 -9.99
N GLU A 52 -9.08 -2.75 -10.07
CA GLU A 52 -10.23 -2.39 -9.23
C GLU A 52 -10.12 -2.88 -7.78
N GLN A 53 -9.17 -3.78 -7.50
CA GLN A 53 -8.96 -4.31 -6.16
C GLN A 53 -8.35 -3.22 -5.25
N VAL A 54 -9.08 -2.84 -4.21
CA VAL A 54 -8.72 -1.73 -3.32
C VAL A 54 -7.50 -2.07 -2.44
N VAL A 55 -7.58 -3.14 -1.66
CA VAL A 55 -6.49 -3.68 -0.81
C VAL A 55 -6.68 -5.19 -0.62
N HIS A 56 -5.71 -5.85 0.03
CA HIS A 56 -5.77 -7.25 0.46
C HIS A 56 -6.04 -8.28 -0.65
N GLY A 57 -5.72 -7.95 -1.91
CA GLY A 57 -5.75 -8.91 -3.00
C GLY A 57 -4.83 -10.10 -2.70
N ILE A 58 -5.37 -11.32 -2.82
CA ILE A 58 -4.63 -12.55 -2.57
C ILE A 58 -3.83 -12.91 -3.83
N PRO A 59 -2.49 -13.09 -3.74
CA PRO A 59 -1.66 -13.55 -4.84
C PRO A 59 -2.16 -14.86 -5.47
N GLY A 60 -2.12 -14.94 -6.80
CA GLY A 60 -2.72 -16.04 -7.55
C GLY A 60 -2.13 -16.20 -8.96
N PRO A 61 -2.83 -16.93 -9.84
CA PRO A 61 -2.34 -17.26 -11.17
C PRO A 61 -2.46 -16.09 -12.17
N TYR A 62 -3.01 -14.95 -11.76
CA TYR A 62 -3.18 -13.79 -12.64
C TYR A 62 -1.82 -13.30 -13.13
N LYS A 63 -1.65 -13.26 -14.46
CA LYS A 63 -0.45 -12.75 -15.13
C LYS A 63 -0.64 -11.27 -15.43
N LEU A 64 0.28 -10.45 -14.92
CA LEU A 64 0.26 -9.00 -15.15
C LEU A 64 0.43 -8.65 -16.62
N GLN A 65 -0.40 -7.73 -17.11
CA GLN A 65 -0.47 -7.31 -18.49
C GLN A 65 -0.14 -5.82 -18.63
N SER A 66 0.34 -5.40 -19.81
CA SER A 66 0.53 -3.97 -20.07
C SER A 66 -0.80 -3.25 -19.96
N GLY A 67 -0.82 -2.16 -19.20
CA GLY A 67 -2.03 -1.40 -18.90
C GLY A 67 -2.54 -1.61 -17.47
N ASP A 68 -2.16 -2.70 -16.80
CA ASP A 68 -2.53 -2.94 -15.41
C ASP A 68 -1.87 -1.95 -14.46
N ILE A 69 -2.50 -1.75 -13.30
CA ILE A 69 -1.83 -1.30 -12.09
C ILE A 69 -1.90 -2.39 -11.02
N ILE A 70 -0.86 -2.47 -10.20
CA ILE A 70 -0.80 -3.37 -9.06
C ILE A 70 -0.32 -2.62 -7.82
N SER A 71 -1.10 -2.71 -6.75
CA SER A 71 -0.64 -2.38 -5.40
C SER A 71 0.12 -3.56 -4.81
N LEU A 72 1.33 -3.30 -4.32
CA LEU A 72 2.15 -4.20 -3.54
C LEU A 72 2.17 -3.69 -2.11
N ASP A 73 1.54 -4.43 -1.21
CA ASP A 73 1.51 -4.12 0.21
C ASP A 73 2.25 -5.23 0.97
N LEU A 74 3.25 -4.84 1.77
CA LEU A 74 4.26 -5.73 2.33
C LEU A 74 4.59 -5.40 3.78
N GLY A 75 4.08 -6.23 4.69
CA GLY A 75 4.45 -6.23 6.10
C GLY A 75 5.59 -7.20 6.43
N VAL A 76 6.54 -6.75 7.23
CA VAL A 76 7.66 -7.57 7.73
C VAL A 76 7.77 -7.46 9.25
N LYS A 77 8.27 -8.52 9.89
CA LYS A 77 8.64 -8.51 11.31
C LYS A 77 10.12 -8.79 11.48
N LEU A 78 10.85 -7.86 12.10
CA LEU A 78 12.28 -7.97 12.36
C LEU A 78 12.58 -7.52 13.79
N ASN A 79 13.35 -8.31 14.54
CA ASN A 79 13.77 -7.98 15.91
C ASN A 79 12.63 -7.55 16.86
N GLY A 80 11.45 -8.14 16.69
CA GLY A 80 10.26 -7.86 17.51
C GLY A 80 9.41 -6.69 17.03
N TYR A 81 9.81 -5.96 15.99
CA TYR A 81 9.06 -4.83 15.43
C TYR A 81 8.48 -5.16 14.06
N TYR A 82 7.33 -4.58 13.76
CA TYR A 82 6.70 -4.63 12.45
C TYR A 82 7.07 -3.39 11.64
N GLY A 83 7.30 -3.59 10.35
CA GLY A 83 7.37 -2.54 9.34
C GLY A 83 6.37 -2.85 8.25
N ASP A 84 5.69 -1.82 7.76
CA ASP A 84 4.63 -1.94 6.78
C ASP A 84 4.71 -0.79 5.78
N ALA A 85 4.51 -1.11 4.51
CA ALA A 85 4.56 -0.17 3.41
C ALA A 85 3.85 -0.75 2.19
N ALA A 86 3.20 0.14 1.45
CA ALA A 86 2.59 -0.18 0.16
C ALA A 86 3.07 0.78 -0.93
N ILE A 87 3.17 0.26 -2.15
CA ILE A 87 3.40 1.04 -3.37
C ILE A 87 2.48 0.55 -4.48
N THR A 88 2.11 1.43 -5.40
CA THR A 88 1.40 1.04 -6.62
C THR A 88 2.33 1.20 -7.82
N VAL A 89 2.28 0.23 -8.74
CA VAL A 89 3.15 0.17 -9.93
C VAL A 89 2.28 -0.01 -11.16
N GLY A 90 2.51 0.80 -12.19
CA GLY A 90 1.93 0.60 -13.52
C GLY A 90 2.73 -0.42 -14.32
N ILE A 91 2.03 -1.30 -15.04
CA ILE A 91 2.63 -2.36 -15.85
C ILE A 91 2.69 -1.90 -17.31
N GLY A 92 3.90 -1.83 -17.88
CA GLY A 92 4.09 -1.37 -19.25
C GLY A 92 3.53 0.04 -19.47
N LYS A 93 2.79 0.25 -20.55
CA LYS A 93 2.15 1.53 -20.86
C LYS A 93 0.73 1.56 -20.26
N VAL A 94 0.54 2.42 -19.27
CA VAL A 94 -0.78 2.71 -18.68
C VAL A 94 -1.40 3.98 -19.29
N SER A 95 -2.72 4.17 -19.09
CA SER A 95 -3.43 5.34 -19.60
C SER A 95 -3.05 6.63 -18.86
N ASN A 96 -3.34 7.79 -19.46
CA ASN A 96 -3.13 9.09 -18.81
C ASN A 96 -3.96 9.24 -17.53
N GLU A 97 -5.16 8.66 -17.51
CA GLU A 97 -6.02 8.65 -16.32
C GLU A 97 -5.40 7.84 -15.19
N VAL A 98 -4.85 6.66 -15.50
CA VAL A 98 -4.14 5.83 -14.53
C VAL A 98 -2.89 6.54 -14.01
N ASN A 99 -2.09 7.17 -14.89
CA ASN A 99 -0.95 7.97 -14.45
C ASN A 99 -1.38 9.09 -13.49
N ARG A 100 -2.49 9.77 -13.78
CA ARG A 100 -3.06 10.80 -12.90
C ARG A 100 -3.52 10.22 -11.56
N LEU A 101 -4.14 9.03 -11.55
CA LEU A 101 -4.53 8.35 -10.32
C LEU A 101 -3.32 8.04 -9.43
N LEU A 102 -2.26 7.45 -10.00
CA LEU A 102 -1.03 7.12 -9.28
C LEU A 102 -0.36 8.38 -8.71
N GLN A 103 -0.22 9.42 -9.54
CA GLN A 103 0.35 10.71 -9.12
C GLN A 103 -0.46 11.34 -7.98
N VAL A 104 -1.77 11.46 -8.12
CA VAL A 104 -2.61 12.11 -7.11
C VAL A 104 -2.61 11.32 -5.80
N THR A 105 -2.59 9.99 -5.87
CA THR A 105 -2.52 9.12 -4.69
C THR A 105 -1.21 9.34 -3.92
N GLU A 106 -0.07 9.38 -4.63
CA GLU A 106 1.24 9.66 -4.04
C GLU A 106 1.32 11.08 -3.46
N GLU A 107 0.84 12.08 -4.18
CA GLU A 107 0.76 13.46 -3.69
C GLU A 107 -0.12 13.58 -2.44
N ALA A 108 -1.24 12.85 -2.37
CA ALA A 108 -2.12 12.83 -1.21
C ALA A 108 -1.40 12.24 0.00
N LEU A 109 -0.71 11.10 -0.16
CA LEU A 109 0.13 10.50 0.88
C LEU A 109 1.13 11.50 1.44
N TYR A 110 1.93 12.14 0.58
CA TYR A 110 2.94 13.10 1.04
C TYR A 110 2.33 14.37 1.64
N LYS A 111 1.15 14.81 1.18
CA LYS A 111 0.42 15.91 1.82
C LYS A 111 -0.06 15.55 3.23
N GLY A 112 -0.53 14.30 3.42
CA GLY A 112 -0.86 13.76 4.73
C GLY A 112 0.36 13.68 5.65
N ILE A 113 1.48 13.09 5.17
CA ILE A 113 2.75 12.99 5.93
C ILE A 113 3.22 14.38 6.39
N LYS A 114 3.09 15.41 5.55
CA LYS A 114 3.45 16.80 5.92
C LYS A 114 2.63 17.36 7.10
N GLN A 115 1.48 16.78 7.44
CA GLN A 115 0.68 17.15 8.61
C GLN A 115 1.05 16.38 9.88
N ALA A 116 1.87 15.32 9.79
CA ALA A 116 2.37 14.59 10.95
C ALA A 116 3.44 15.40 11.70
N LYS A 117 2.98 16.43 12.43
CA LYS A 117 3.81 17.40 13.17
C LYS A 117 3.38 17.46 14.63
N VAL A 118 4.34 17.79 15.50
CA VAL A 118 4.02 18.08 16.91
C VAL A 118 2.98 19.21 16.96
N LYS A 119 1.96 19.03 17.82
CA LYS A 119 0.77 19.89 18.00
C LYS A 119 -0.36 19.75 16.96
N ASN A 120 -0.15 19.07 15.84
CA ASN A 120 -1.24 18.73 14.93
C ASN A 120 -2.10 17.57 15.49
N ARG A 121 -3.24 17.35 14.85
CA ARG A 121 -4.20 16.26 15.11
C ARG A 121 -4.14 15.22 14.01
N LEU A 122 -4.55 13.98 14.29
CA LEU A 122 -4.51 12.91 13.28
C LEU A 122 -5.45 13.22 12.12
N SER A 123 -6.61 13.80 12.42
CA SER A 123 -7.57 14.30 11.44
C SER A 123 -7.01 15.39 10.51
N ASP A 124 -5.92 16.08 10.86
CA ASP A 124 -5.24 17.00 9.92
C ASP A 124 -4.59 16.22 8.77
N ILE A 125 -4.04 15.02 9.06
CA ILE A 125 -3.52 14.08 8.05
C ILE A 125 -4.67 13.63 7.14
N SER A 126 -5.77 13.16 7.74
CA SER A 126 -6.97 12.71 7.03
C SER A 126 -7.54 13.79 6.12
N HIS A 127 -7.66 15.01 6.63
CA HIS A 127 -8.21 16.14 5.88
C HIS A 127 -7.32 16.53 4.69
N ALA A 128 -5.99 16.52 4.87
CA ALA A 128 -5.05 16.83 3.80
C ALA A 128 -5.12 15.81 2.65
N ILE A 129 -5.27 14.52 2.98
CA ILE A 129 -5.44 13.44 2.00
C ILE A 129 -6.75 13.62 1.23
N GLN A 130 -7.89 13.69 1.94
CA GLN A 130 -9.21 13.83 1.32
C GLN A 130 -9.31 15.08 0.46
N SER A 131 -8.84 16.22 0.97
CA SER A 131 -8.89 17.48 0.24
C SER A 131 -8.11 17.43 -1.06
N HIS A 132 -6.98 16.72 -1.10
CA HIS A 132 -6.19 16.60 -2.34
C HIS A 132 -6.85 15.66 -3.35
N ALA A 133 -7.30 14.50 -2.90
CA ALA A 133 -7.97 13.51 -3.75
C ALA A 133 -9.24 14.09 -4.38
N GLU A 134 -10.12 14.68 -3.56
CA GLU A 134 -11.43 15.20 -4.01
C GLU A 134 -11.27 16.44 -4.92
N LYS A 135 -10.35 17.37 -4.61
CA LYS A 135 -10.05 18.51 -5.51
C LYS A 135 -9.50 18.06 -6.86
N SER A 136 -8.88 16.89 -6.91
CA SER A 136 -8.34 16.31 -8.15
C SER A 136 -9.38 15.47 -8.90
N GLY A 137 -10.62 15.35 -8.40
CA GLY A 137 -11.70 14.59 -9.04
C GLY A 137 -11.70 13.09 -8.72
N PHE A 138 -11.03 12.65 -7.65
CA PHE A 138 -11.07 11.28 -7.16
C PHE A 138 -11.82 11.18 -5.82
N SER A 139 -12.19 9.96 -5.42
CA SER A 139 -12.82 9.69 -4.12
C SER A 139 -11.85 8.99 -3.16
N VAL A 140 -12.22 8.96 -1.88
CA VAL A 140 -11.47 8.26 -0.83
C VAL A 140 -12.27 7.07 -0.32
N VAL A 141 -11.61 5.92 -0.17
CA VAL A 141 -12.16 4.71 0.45
C VAL A 141 -12.45 4.97 1.92
N ARG A 142 -13.66 4.59 2.38
CA ARG A 142 -14.13 4.91 3.75
C ARG A 142 -14.16 3.72 4.70
N ASP A 143 -14.15 2.50 4.17
CA ASP A 143 -14.24 1.26 4.97
C ASP A 143 -12.87 0.82 5.53
N LEU A 144 -11.79 1.50 5.14
CA LEU A 144 -10.41 1.15 5.48
C LEU A 144 -9.65 2.39 5.94
N VAL A 145 -8.77 2.20 6.90
CA VAL A 145 -8.02 3.25 7.59
C VAL A 145 -6.57 2.81 7.78
N GLY A 146 -5.67 3.78 7.92
CA GLY A 146 -4.33 3.53 8.46
C GLY A 146 -4.37 3.19 9.94
N HIS A 147 -3.23 2.80 10.49
CA HIS A 147 -3.12 2.32 11.87
C HIS A 147 -1.76 2.69 12.47
N GLY A 148 -1.67 2.64 13.79
CA GLY A 148 -0.40 2.56 14.48
C GLY A 148 0.32 1.26 14.15
N ILE A 149 1.65 1.29 14.16
CA ILE A 149 2.49 0.11 13.92
C ILE A 149 3.72 0.16 14.81
N GLY A 150 4.08 -1.01 15.36
CA GLY A 150 5.17 -1.11 16.32
C GLY A 150 5.47 -2.54 16.69
N ARG A 151 4.92 -3.01 17.82
CA ARG A 151 5.12 -4.38 18.33
C ARG A 151 4.00 -5.34 17.95
N ALA A 152 2.91 -4.84 17.40
CA ALA A 152 1.87 -5.54 16.69
C ALA A 152 1.70 -4.94 15.29
N LEU A 153 1.11 -5.73 14.40
CA LEU A 153 0.90 -5.36 13.01
C LEU A 153 -0.06 -4.17 12.86
N HIS A 154 -1.15 -4.22 13.63
CA HIS A 154 -2.13 -3.14 13.73
C HIS A 154 -2.24 -2.73 15.21
N GLU A 155 -1.97 -1.46 15.49
CA GLU A 155 -2.09 -0.81 16.81
C GLU A 155 -2.89 0.48 16.68
N GLU A 156 -3.30 1.07 17.81
CA GLU A 156 -3.81 2.45 17.81
C GLU A 156 -2.69 3.45 17.47
N PRO A 157 -3.02 4.61 16.87
CA PRO A 157 -4.36 5.07 16.52
C PRO A 157 -4.83 4.57 15.16
N SER A 158 -6.15 4.42 14.99
CA SER A 158 -6.76 4.36 13.65
C SER A 158 -6.69 5.74 12.95
N ILE A 159 -6.26 5.78 11.68
CA ILE A 159 -6.09 7.01 10.89
C ILE A 159 -6.82 6.88 9.54
N PRO A 160 -8.10 7.28 9.43
CA PRO A 160 -8.85 7.38 8.20
C PRO A 160 -8.20 8.34 7.21
N ASN A 161 -8.45 8.12 5.94
CA ASN A 161 -8.00 9.01 4.86
C ASN A 161 -9.00 10.16 4.60
N PHE A 162 -9.97 10.35 5.49
CA PHE A 162 -11.05 11.33 5.37
C PHE A 162 -11.39 11.99 6.71
N GLY A 163 -11.84 13.24 6.67
CA GLY A 163 -12.23 13.98 7.88
C GLY A 163 -12.16 15.49 7.73
N LYS A 164 -12.77 16.18 8.71
CA LYS A 164 -12.56 17.62 8.92
C LYS A 164 -11.25 17.82 9.71
N PRO A 165 -10.51 18.92 9.50
CA PRO A 165 -9.26 19.17 10.21
C PRO A 165 -9.53 19.53 11.68
N HIS A 166 -8.48 19.48 12.50
CA HIS A 166 -8.45 19.89 13.91
C HIS A 166 -9.39 19.12 14.85
N LEU A 167 -9.77 17.90 14.45
CA LEU A 167 -10.48 16.98 15.33
C LEU A 167 -9.46 16.20 16.18
N TRP A 168 -9.72 14.92 16.42
CA TRP A 168 -8.83 13.98 17.09
C TRP A 168 -7.52 13.74 16.31
#